data_AF-A0A2M7IXJ3-F1
#
_entry.id   AF-A0A2M7IXJ3-F1
#
_cell.length_a   1.000
_cell.length_b   1.000
_cell.length_c   1.000
_cell.angle_alpha   90.00
_cell.angle_beta   90.00
_cell.angle_gamma   90.00
#
_symmetry.space_group_name_H-M   'P 1'
#
loop_
_entity.id
_entity.type
_entity.pdbx_description
1 polymer ?
#
loop_
_entity_poly.entity_id
_entity_poly.type
_entity_poly.pdbx_seq_one_letter_code
_entity_poly.pdbx_strand_id
1 'polypeptide(L)'
;AIKNKDLNKLKYTIEFYPEEGMYHFDGHRDCQIRFSPEETKKNKGICPVCKKPLTIGVMNRVAELADRPIGFKPENVAGFKKLVELDKIIAEALDIKSRQSQQVQAEYNSLIKKGGSEMNVLLDEPLENLEKMTLPIIVEGIKRVREGKLIVEPGFDGQYGVVKIFSPKEKEDKQRKLF
;
A
#
# COMPACT_ATOMS: atom_id res chain seq x y z
N ALA A 1 -2.40 13.49 24.97
CA ALA A 1 -1.92 12.56 23.94
C ALA A 1 -0.82 13.22 23.09
N ILE A 2 -1.18 14.18 22.23
CA ILE A 2 -0.27 14.72 21.20
C ILE A 2 0.86 15.61 21.77
N LYS A 3 0.54 16.70 22.50
CA LYS A 3 1.55 17.67 22.98
C LYS A 3 2.67 17.04 23.83
N ASN A 4 2.32 16.03 24.63
CA ASN A 4 3.23 15.39 25.58
C ASN A 4 3.83 14.08 25.06
N LYS A 5 3.57 13.71 23.78
CA LYS A 5 3.98 12.42 23.19
C LYS A 5 3.66 11.21 24.08
N ASP A 6 2.49 11.24 24.70
CA ASP A 6 2.06 10.22 25.64
C ASP A 6 1.64 8.95 24.87
N LEU A 7 2.56 7.99 24.78
CA LEU A 7 2.40 6.74 24.02
C LEU A 7 1.28 5.84 24.58
N ASN A 8 0.88 6.03 25.84
CA ASN A 8 -0.26 5.31 26.41
C ASN A 8 -1.59 5.84 25.85
N LYS A 9 -1.61 7.08 25.35
CA LYS A 9 -2.80 7.73 24.78
C LYS A 9 -2.78 7.80 23.26
N LEU A 10 -1.60 7.89 22.64
CA LEU A 10 -1.42 7.82 21.19
C LEU A 10 -0.51 6.62 20.87
N LYS A 11 -1.12 5.46 20.62
CA LYS A 11 -0.37 4.23 20.33
C LYS A 11 0.30 4.28 18.96
N TYR A 12 -0.47 4.63 17.93
CA TYR A 12 0.00 4.76 16.54
C TYR A 12 -1.03 5.52 15.68
N THR A 13 -0.63 5.93 14.48
CA THR A 13 -1.54 6.37 13.42
C THR A 13 -1.79 5.26 12.40
N ILE A 14 -2.88 5.40 11.64
CA ILE A 14 -3.19 4.55 10.49
C ILE A 14 -2.96 5.39 9.24
N GLU A 15 -2.15 4.87 8.33
CA GLU A 15 -1.73 5.57 7.12
C GLU A 15 -2.04 4.73 5.88
N PHE A 16 -2.22 5.40 4.75
CA PHE A 16 -2.22 4.75 3.44
C PHE A 16 -0.79 4.58 2.91
N TYR A 17 -0.64 3.92 1.77
CA TYR A 17 0.64 3.85 1.05
C TYR A 17 0.84 5.13 0.23
N PRO A 18 1.70 6.08 0.67
CA PRO A 18 1.93 7.32 -0.08
C PRO A 18 2.47 7.07 -1.50
N GLU A 19 3.05 5.88 -1.73
CA GLU A 19 3.53 5.41 -3.02
C GLU A 19 2.41 5.31 -4.06
N GLU A 20 1.14 5.14 -3.66
CA GLU A 20 -0.01 5.19 -4.59
C GLU A 20 -0.21 6.61 -5.19
N GLY A 21 0.34 7.65 -4.56
CA GLY A 21 0.19 9.03 -4.99
C GLY A 21 0.73 9.28 -6.40
N MET A 22 -0.04 10.02 -7.21
CA MET A 22 0.27 10.29 -8.62
C MET A 22 1.60 11.01 -8.89
N TYR A 23 2.14 11.68 -7.89
CA TYR A 23 3.38 12.44 -7.95
C TYR A 23 4.33 11.99 -6.84
N HIS A 24 4.32 10.71 -6.48
CA HIS A 24 5.19 10.21 -5.41
C HIS A 24 6.67 10.28 -5.83
N PHE A 25 7.02 9.64 -6.95
CA PHE A 25 8.35 9.67 -7.55
C PHE A 25 8.41 10.69 -8.70
N ASP A 26 9.63 11.02 -9.09
CA ASP A 26 9.86 11.82 -10.30
C ASP A 26 9.59 10.96 -11.52
N GLY A 27 9.15 11.57 -12.61
CA GLY A 27 9.00 10.80 -13.83
C GLY A 27 8.62 11.57 -15.07
N HIS A 28 8.47 10.81 -16.15
CA HIS A 28 8.05 11.28 -17.46
C HIS A 28 7.13 10.23 -18.06
N ARG A 29 5.82 10.48 -17.94
CA ARG A 29 4.72 9.57 -18.30
C ARG A 29 4.86 9.03 -19.71
N ASP A 30 5.10 9.92 -20.68
CA ASP A 30 5.16 9.55 -22.10
C ASP A 30 6.31 8.57 -22.41
N CYS A 31 7.36 8.57 -21.58
CA CYS A 31 8.50 7.65 -21.73
C CYS A 31 8.50 6.52 -20.71
N GLN A 32 7.47 6.46 -19.84
CA GLN A 32 7.37 5.52 -18.72
C GLN A 32 8.61 5.48 -17.84
N ILE A 33 9.26 6.63 -17.67
CA ILE A 33 10.40 6.78 -16.77
C ILE A 33 9.88 7.17 -15.39
N ARG A 34 10.30 6.40 -14.40
CA ARG A 34 10.01 6.62 -12.98
C ARG A 34 11.33 6.52 -12.22
N PHE A 35 11.71 7.59 -11.55
CA PHE A 35 12.96 7.67 -10.81
C PHE A 35 12.73 8.01 -9.34
N SER A 36 13.43 7.27 -8.49
CA SER A 36 13.71 7.70 -7.12
C SER A 36 14.52 9.01 -7.14
N PRO A 37 14.54 9.77 -6.03
CA PRO A 37 15.34 11.00 -5.95
C PRO A 37 16.81 10.81 -6.30
N GLU A 38 17.39 9.65 -5.94
CA GLU A 38 18.78 9.32 -6.26
C GLU A 38 18.98 9.10 -7.76
N GLU A 39 18.07 8.40 -8.43
CA GLU A 39 18.12 8.17 -9.88
C GLU A 39 17.92 9.48 -10.64
N THR A 40 17.02 10.35 -10.18
CA THR A 40 16.86 11.69 -10.76
C THR A 40 18.14 12.50 -10.68
N LYS A 41 18.81 12.49 -9.51
CA LYS A 41 20.09 13.17 -9.32
C LYS A 41 21.17 12.64 -10.27
N LYS A 42 21.26 11.31 -10.42
CA LYS A 42 22.19 10.66 -11.37
C LYS A 42 21.91 11.07 -12.82
N ASN A 43 20.64 11.25 -13.18
CA ASN A 43 20.21 11.67 -14.51
C ASN A 43 20.05 13.20 -14.66
N LYS A 44 20.47 13.99 -13.66
CA LYS A 44 20.40 15.46 -13.64
C LYS A 44 19.00 16.03 -13.91
N GLY A 45 17.94 15.33 -13.49
CA GLY A 45 16.57 15.76 -13.73
C GLY A 45 16.08 15.58 -15.17
N ILE A 46 16.82 14.86 -16.02
CA ILE A 46 16.52 14.73 -17.45
C ILE A 46 16.13 13.29 -17.78
N CYS A 47 15.05 13.14 -18.57
CA CYS A 47 14.62 11.86 -19.11
C CYS A 47 15.69 11.29 -20.05
N PRO A 48 16.17 10.04 -19.83
CA PRO A 48 17.21 9.46 -20.68
C PRO A 48 16.72 9.16 -22.10
N VAL A 49 15.41 9.01 -22.31
CA VAL A 49 14.78 8.65 -23.58
C VAL A 49 14.61 9.88 -24.49
N CYS A 50 13.86 10.89 -24.04
CA CYS A 50 13.49 12.04 -24.86
C CYS A 50 14.30 13.32 -24.56
N LYS A 51 15.18 13.28 -23.56
CA LYS A 51 16.00 14.42 -23.08
C LYS A 51 15.22 15.62 -22.53
N LYS A 52 13.91 15.51 -22.33
CA LYS A 52 13.10 16.52 -21.64
C LYS A 52 13.26 16.42 -20.12
N PRO A 53 12.98 17.49 -19.36
CA PRO A 53 12.94 17.44 -17.89
C PRO A 53 11.92 16.43 -17.38
N LEU A 54 12.22 15.84 -16.22
CA LEU A 54 11.27 15.03 -15.47
C LEU A 54 10.30 15.92 -14.68
N THR A 55 9.05 15.47 -14.52
CA THR A 55 8.13 16.01 -13.52
C THR A 55 8.64 15.61 -12.14
N ILE A 56 8.87 16.59 -11.28
CA ILE A 56 9.39 16.39 -9.92
C ILE A 56 8.25 15.94 -8.99
N GLY A 57 8.47 14.83 -8.29
CA GLY A 57 7.58 14.26 -7.31
C GLY A 57 7.89 14.66 -5.87
N VAL A 58 6.99 14.27 -4.97
CA VAL A 58 7.03 14.57 -3.53
C VAL A 58 8.30 14.02 -2.89
N MET A 59 8.73 12.81 -3.27
CA MET A 59 9.92 12.20 -2.66
C MET A 59 11.21 12.96 -2.97
N ASN A 60 11.29 13.65 -4.11
CA ASN A 60 12.44 14.49 -4.42
C ASN A 60 12.50 15.71 -3.49
N ARG A 61 11.34 16.37 -3.28
CA ARG A 61 11.24 17.47 -2.31
C ARG A 61 11.56 17.02 -0.88
N VAL A 62 11.11 15.84 -0.49
CA VAL A 62 11.46 15.23 0.81
C VAL A 62 12.98 15.02 0.90
N ALA A 63 13.60 14.44 -0.12
CA ALA A 63 15.04 14.19 -0.14
C ALA A 63 15.88 15.48 -0.13
N GLU A 64 15.41 16.55 -0.78
CA GLU A 64 16.05 17.87 -0.77
C GLU A 64 16.07 18.50 0.62
N LEU A 65 14.98 18.32 1.38
CA LEU A 65 14.82 18.89 2.72
C LEU A 65 15.31 17.98 3.85
N ALA A 66 15.64 16.72 3.55
CA ALA A 66 15.99 15.73 4.54
C ALA A 66 17.31 16.09 5.24
N ASP A 67 17.25 16.24 6.56
CA ASP A 67 18.40 16.39 7.47
C ASP A 67 18.89 15.06 8.04
N ARG A 68 18.23 13.94 7.66
CA ARG A 68 18.41 12.60 8.23
C ARG A 68 18.43 11.54 7.13
N PRO A 69 19.11 10.41 7.37
CA PRO A 69 19.12 9.31 6.40
C PRO A 69 17.73 8.70 6.23
N ILE A 70 17.49 8.13 5.05
CA ILE A 70 16.28 7.36 4.76
C ILE A 70 16.12 6.25 5.80
N GLY A 71 14.91 6.11 6.34
CA GLY A 71 14.60 5.11 7.35
C GLY A 71 14.94 5.50 8.79
N PHE A 72 15.47 6.71 9.03
CA PHE A 72 15.64 7.22 10.39
C PHE A 72 14.30 7.24 11.13
N LYS A 73 14.28 6.63 12.32
CA LYS A 73 13.12 6.63 13.22
C LYS A 73 13.52 7.28 14.54
N PRO A 74 12.88 8.39 14.94
CA PRO A 74 13.15 8.98 16.24
C PRO A 74 12.67 8.04 17.36
N GLU A 75 13.34 8.11 18.51
CA GLU A 75 12.93 7.36 19.70
C GLU A 75 11.71 8.01 20.36
N ASN A 76 10.96 7.20 21.12
CA ASN A 76 9.82 7.67 21.95
C ASN A 76 8.75 8.46 21.17
N VAL A 77 8.48 8.06 19.92
CA VAL A 77 7.35 8.58 19.14
C VAL A 77 6.35 7.45 18.85
N ALA A 78 5.08 7.83 18.71
CA ALA A 78 4.05 6.91 18.25
C ALA A 78 4.40 6.43 16.83
N GLY A 79 4.25 5.13 16.59
CA GLY A 79 4.45 4.56 15.27
C GLY A 79 3.28 4.84 14.32
N PHE A 80 3.35 4.26 13.14
CA PHE A 80 2.23 4.20 12.21
C PHE A 80 2.10 2.78 11.65
N LYS A 81 0.88 2.41 11.23
CA LYS A 81 0.60 1.19 10.49
C LYS A 81 0.04 1.57 9.13
N LYS A 82 0.63 1.04 8.06
CA LYS A 82 0.08 1.18 6.71
C LYS A 82 -0.99 0.12 6.49
N LEU A 83 -2.15 0.52 5.98
CA LEU A 83 -3.23 -0.39 5.65
C LEU A 83 -3.67 -0.24 4.20
N VAL A 84 -4.34 -1.30 3.73
CA VAL A 84 -5.10 -1.34 2.49
C VAL A 84 -6.54 -1.62 2.88
N GLU A 85 -7.49 -0.95 2.24
CA GLU A 85 -8.92 -1.12 2.55
C GLU A 85 -9.37 -2.57 2.34
N LEU A 86 -10.26 -3.06 3.20
CA LEU A 86 -10.63 -4.48 3.23
C LEU A 86 -11.27 -4.95 1.91
N ASP A 87 -12.10 -4.13 1.29
CA ASP A 87 -12.69 -4.42 -0.02
C ASP A 87 -11.67 -4.41 -1.18
N LYS A 88 -10.56 -3.65 -1.11
CA LYS A 88 -9.41 -3.81 -2.02
C LYS A 88 -8.77 -5.18 -1.82
N ILE A 89 -8.54 -5.58 -0.57
CA ILE A 89 -7.96 -6.89 -0.24
C ILE A 89 -8.85 -8.01 -0.81
N ILE A 90 -10.16 -7.95 -0.56
CA ILE A 90 -11.13 -8.93 -1.05
C ILE A 90 -11.16 -8.95 -2.58
N ALA A 91 -11.25 -7.78 -3.22
CA ALA A 91 -11.26 -7.67 -4.68
C ALA A 91 -10.00 -8.31 -5.30
N GLU A 92 -8.82 -8.02 -4.76
CA GLU A 92 -7.59 -8.60 -5.28
C GLU A 92 -7.46 -10.10 -5.01
N ALA A 93 -7.88 -10.55 -3.83
CA ALA A 93 -7.87 -11.95 -3.40
C ALA A 93 -8.81 -12.82 -4.25
N LEU A 94 -9.95 -12.28 -4.66
CA LEU A 94 -10.93 -12.95 -5.52
C LEU A 94 -10.69 -12.73 -7.01
N ASP A 95 -9.62 -12.01 -7.38
CA ASP A 95 -9.31 -11.60 -8.75
C ASP A 95 -10.43 -10.82 -9.46
N ILE A 96 -11.13 -9.98 -8.69
CA ILE A 96 -12.22 -9.13 -9.18
C ILE A 96 -11.70 -7.69 -9.31
N LYS A 97 -11.84 -7.11 -10.51
CA LYS A 97 -11.34 -5.76 -10.80
C LYS A 97 -12.04 -4.66 -10.00
N SER A 98 -13.34 -4.80 -9.74
CA SER A 98 -14.14 -3.77 -9.08
C SER A 98 -14.42 -4.12 -7.63
N ARG A 99 -13.96 -3.24 -6.73
CA ARG A 99 -14.33 -3.25 -5.31
C ARG A 99 -15.85 -3.16 -5.11
N GLN A 100 -16.55 -2.52 -6.04
CA GLN A 100 -18.01 -2.31 -5.99
C GLN A 100 -18.81 -3.49 -6.57
N SER A 101 -18.15 -4.57 -7.00
CA SER A 101 -18.87 -5.75 -7.44
C SER A 101 -19.73 -6.34 -6.31
N GLN A 102 -20.88 -6.92 -6.67
CA GLN A 102 -21.79 -7.52 -5.70
C GLN A 102 -21.10 -8.60 -4.85
N GLN A 103 -20.22 -9.40 -5.45
CA GLN A 103 -19.49 -10.44 -4.74
C GLN A 103 -18.51 -9.86 -3.70
N VAL A 104 -17.74 -8.82 -4.07
CA VAL A 104 -16.82 -8.17 -3.11
C VAL A 104 -17.59 -7.50 -1.98
N GLN A 105 -18.66 -6.78 -2.30
CA GLN A 105 -19.47 -6.08 -1.29
C GLN A 105 -20.22 -7.05 -0.38
N ALA A 106 -20.69 -8.19 -0.89
CA ALA A 106 -21.30 -9.24 -0.08
C ALA A 106 -20.30 -9.81 0.94
N GLU A 107 -19.07 -10.12 0.50
CA GLU A 107 -18.02 -10.64 1.36
C GLU A 107 -17.55 -9.60 2.38
N TYR A 108 -17.37 -8.34 1.95
CA TYR A 108 -17.06 -7.22 2.84
C TYR A 108 -18.10 -7.09 3.94
N ASN A 109 -19.39 -6.99 3.59
CA ASN A 109 -20.48 -6.85 4.57
C ASN A 109 -20.58 -8.05 5.51
N SER A 110 -20.34 -9.27 5.01
CA SER A 110 -20.26 -10.49 5.82
C SER A 110 -19.15 -10.40 6.87
N LEU A 111 -17.95 -9.98 6.47
CA LEU A 111 -16.81 -9.78 7.36
C LEU A 111 -17.05 -8.69 8.39
N ILE A 112 -17.62 -7.54 7.99
CA ILE A 112 -17.99 -6.48 8.94
C ILE A 112 -19.02 -6.97 9.95
N LYS A 113 -20.02 -7.74 9.52
CA LYS A 113 -21.04 -8.28 10.43
C LYS A 113 -20.49 -9.28 11.44
N LYS A 114 -19.52 -10.12 11.03
CA LYS A 114 -18.90 -11.14 11.90
C LYS A 114 -17.78 -10.56 12.79
N GLY A 115 -16.96 -9.68 12.23
CA GLY A 115 -15.78 -9.07 12.87
C GLY A 115 -16.02 -7.68 13.45
N GLY A 116 -17.26 -7.18 13.44
CA GLY A 116 -17.69 -5.92 14.06
C GLY A 116 -17.33 -4.65 13.29
N SER A 117 -16.08 -4.48 12.85
CA SER A 117 -15.64 -3.32 12.08
C SER A 117 -14.46 -3.65 11.17
N GLU A 118 -14.24 -2.83 10.14
CA GLU A 118 -13.11 -3.00 9.22
C GLU A 118 -11.78 -2.90 9.96
N MET A 119 -11.65 -1.92 10.86
CA MET A 119 -10.44 -1.74 11.65
C MET A 119 -10.13 -2.96 12.51
N ASN A 120 -11.14 -3.55 13.17
CA ASN A 120 -10.95 -4.78 13.94
C ASN A 120 -10.48 -5.93 13.04
N VAL A 121 -11.15 -6.15 11.89
CA VAL A 121 -10.78 -7.20 10.93
C VAL A 121 -9.36 -7.00 10.39
N LEU A 122 -8.94 -5.77 10.11
CA LEU A 122 -7.62 -5.48 9.55
C LEU A 122 -6.50 -5.47 10.59
N LEU A 123 -6.77 -5.16 11.86
CA LEU A 123 -5.73 -4.91 12.86
C LEU A 123 -5.69 -5.91 14.01
N ASP A 124 -6.84 -6.28 14.55
CA ASP A 124 -6.92 -6.84 15.90
C ASP A 124 -7.46 -8.28 15.91
N GLU A 125 -8.35 -8.63 14.98
CA GLU A 125 -8.96 -9.97 14.92
C GLU A 125 -7.89 -11.04 14.64
N PRO A 126 -7.77 -12.11 15.46
CA PRO A 126 -6.81 -13.19 15.22
C PRO A 126 -7.03 -13.88 13.87
N LEU A 127 -5.94 -14.32 13.23
CA LEU A 127 -6.02 -14.96 11.91
C LEU A 127 -6.87 -16.25 11.96
N GLU A 128 -6.80 -16.99 13.06
CA GLU A 128 -7.55 -18.24 13.30
C GLU A 128 -9.07 -18.01 13.36
N ASN A 129 -9.48 -16.81 13.77
CA ASN A 129 -10.89 -16.42 13.74
C ASN A 129 -11.30 -16.00 12.34
N LEU A 130 -10.45 -15.26 11.63
CA LEU A 130 -10.70 -14.88 10.24
C LEU A 130 -10.85 -16.09 9.32
N GLU A 131 -10.08 -17.15 9.53
CA GLU A 131 -10.21 -18.44 8.80
C GLU A 131 -11.59 -19.08 8.92
N LYS A 132 -12.32 -18.81 10.02
CA LYS A 132 -13.70 -19.29 10.21
C LYS A 132 -14.73 -18.36 9.58
N MET A 133 -14.34 -17.12 9.26
CA MET A 133 -15.24 -16.07 8.78
C MET A 133 -15.26 -15.93 7.26
N THR A 134 -14.12 -16.17 6.60
CA THR A 134 -13.92 -15.91 5.16
C THR A 134 -13.00 -16.94 4.50
N LEU A 135 -12.76 -16.78 3.20
CA LEU A 135 -11.91 -17.66 2.41
C LEU A 135 -10.43 -17.53 2.80
N PRO A 136 -9.64 -18.62 2.78
CA PRO A 136 -8.22 -18.60 3.13
C PRO A 136 -7.39 -17.56 2.35
N ILE A 137 -7.77 -17.27 1.11
CA ILE A 137 -7.09 -16.27 0.28
C ILE A 137 -7.28 -14.84 0.79
N ILE A 138 -8.43 -14.52 1.36
CA ILE A 138 -8.71 -13.21 1.95
C ILE A 138 -7.94 -13.08 3.27
N VAL A 139 -7.88 -14.15 4.08
CA VAL A 139 -7.07 -14.18 5.31
C VAL A 139 -5.59 -13.96 5.00
N GLU A 140 -5.05 -14.64 3.98
CA GLU A 140 -3.67 -14.43 3.53
C GLU A 140 -3.44 -12.98 3.07
N GLY A 141 -4.42 -12.38 2.39
CA GLY A 141 -4.36 -10.97 2.00
C GLY A 141 -4.26 -10.03 3.20
N ILE A 142 -5.13 -10.22 4.20
CA ILE A 142 -5.11 -9.45 5.47
C ILE A 142 -3.76 -9.65 6.18
N LYS A 143 -3.27 -10.89 6.25
CA LYS A 143 -1.97 -11.21 6.85
C LYS A 143 -0.82 -10.46 6.16
N ARG A 144 -0.75 -10.48 4.83
CA ARG A 144 0.29 -9.76 4.07
C ARG A 144 0.25 -8.25 4.32
N VAL A 145 -0.95 -7.66 4.37
CA VAL A 145 -1.12 -6.24 4.71
C VAL A 145 -0.61 -5.96 6.12
N ARG A 146 -0.99 -6.78 7.13
CA ARG A 146 -0.49 -6.64 8.52
C ARG A 146 1.03 -6.76 8.62
N GLU A 147 1.63 -7.64 7.83
CA GLU A 147 3.09 -7.86 7.79
C GLU A 147 3.84 -6.86 6.88
N GLY A 148 3.12 -6.01 6.14
CA GLY A 148 3.71 -5.08 5.16
C GLY A 148 4.34 -5.76 3.94
N LYS A 149 4.02 -7.04 3.68
CA LYS A 149 4.54 -7.84 2.55
C LYS A 149 3.73 -7.59 1.28
N LEU A 150 3.84 -6.38 0.74
CA LEU A 150 3.13 -5.95 -0.46
C LEU A 150 4.12 -5.59 -1.57
N ILE A 151 3.66 -5.71 -2.81
CA ILE A 151 4.38 -5.22 -4.00
C ILE A 151 3.88 -3.80 -4.25
N VAL A 152 4.77 -2.83 -4.11
CA VAL A 152 4.44 -1.42 -4.23
C VAL A 152 5.19 -0.80 -5.39
N GLU A 153 4.44 -0.33 -6.37
CA GLU A 153 4.94 0.36 -7.55
C GLU A 153 4.57 1.85 -7.43
N PRO A 154 5.53 2.75 -7.17
CA PRO A 154 5.20 4.15 -6.91
C PRO A 154 4.62 4.86 -8.13
N GLY A 155 3.71 5.80 -7.89
CA GLY A 155 3.15 6.70 -8.89
C GLY A 155 4.12 7.80 -9.29
N PHE A 156 3.92 8.36 -10.48
CA PHE A 156 4.77 9.40 -11.06
C PHE A 156 4.05 10.16 -12.17
N ASP A 157 4.41 11.43 -12.34
CA ASP A 157 3.96 12.29 -13.44
C ASP A 157 2.43 12.17 -13.73
N GLY A 158 1.63 12.22 -12.66
CA GLY A 158 0.18 12.16 -12.69
C GLY A 158 -0.42 10.75 -12.90
N GLN A 159 0.39 9.69 -12.88
CA GLN A 159 -0.06 8.29 -12.89
C GLN A 159 -0.05 7.75 -11.46
N TYR A 160 -1.17 7.19 -11.01
CA TYR A 160 -1.26 6.53 -9.70
C TYR A 160 -0.27 5.38 -9.60
N GLY A 161 0.31 5.23 -8.41
CA GLY A 161 1.04 4.02 -8.07
C GLY A 161 0.08 2.85 -7.88
N VAL A 162 0.66 1.66 -7.72
CA VAL A 162 -0.09 0.42 -7.55
C VAL A 162 0.44 -0.31 -6.34
N VAL A 163 -0.45 -0.63 -5.41
CA VAL A 163 -0.19 -1.57 -4.31
C VAL A 163 -0.87 -2.88 -4.66
N LYS A 164 -0.08 -3.95 -4.76
CA LYS A 164 -0.57 -5.32 -5.00
C LYS A 164 -0.20 -6.20 -3.81
N ILE A 165 -1.14 -7.04 -3.42
CA ILE A 165 -1.01 -8.01 -2.33
C ILE A 165 -0.50 -9.36 -2.86
N PHE A 166 -0.89 -9.73 -4.08
CA PHE A 166 -0.54 -11.00 -4.70
C PHE A 166 0.29 -10.80 -5.97
N SER A 167 1.29 -11.66 -6.16
CA SER A 167 2.04 -11.67 -7.41
C SER A 167 1.23 -12.35 -8.54
N PRO A 168 1.45 -12.00 -9.81
CA PRO A 168 0.76 -12.64 -10.93
C PRO A 168 0.94 -14.16 -10.99
N LYS A 169 2.15 -14.66 -10.65
CA LYS A 169 2.46 -16.10 -10.62
C LYS A 169 1.61 -16.86 -9.58
N GLU A 170 1.36 -16.25 -8.43
CA GLU A 170 0.52 -16.85 -7.38
C GLU A 170 -0.96 -16.91 -7.75
N LYS A 171 -1.41 -16.06 -8.68
CA LYS A 171 -2.76 -16.11 -9.24
C LYS A 171 -2.90 -17.24 -10.27
N GLU A 172 -1.90 -17.42 -11.13
CA GLU A 172 -1.88 -18.48 -12.16
C GLU A 172 -1.81 -19.90 -11.55
N ASP A 173 -0.95 -20.11 -10.54
CA ASP A 173 -0.81 -21.41 -9.88
C ASP A 173 -2.08 -21.86 -9.14
N LYS A 174 -2.97 -20.92 -8.80
CA LYS A 174 -4.24 -21.20 -8.12
C LYS A 174 -5.36 -21.52 -9.09
N GLN A 175 -5.39 -20.87 -10.25
CA GLN A 175 -6.33 -21.22 -11.32
C GLN A 175 -6.12 -22.67 -11.77
N ARG A 176 -4.86 -23.15 -11.81
CA ARG A 176 -4.52 -24.54 -12.13
C ARG A 176 -4.86 -25.59 -11.07
N LYS A 177 -5.13 -25.19 -9.82
CA LYS A 177 -5.54 -26.12 -8.74
C LYS A 177 -7.05 -26.24 -8.58
N LEU A 178 -7.81 -25.40 -9.28
CA LEU A 178 -9.27 -25.39 -9.31
C LEU A 178 -9.84 -26.14 -10.53
N PHE A 179 -8.98 -26.61 -11.43
CA PHE A 179 -9.29 -27.45 -12.59
C PHE A 179 -8.54 -28.77 -12.53
#